data_AF-A0A355C6E7-F1
#
_entry.id   AF-A0A355C6E7-F1
#
_cell.length_a   1.000
_cell.length_b   1.000
_cell.length_c   1.000
_cell.angle_alpha   90.00
_cell.angle_beta   90.00
_cell.angle_gamma   90.00
#
_symmetry.space_group_name_H-M   'P 1'
#
loop_
_entity.id
_entity.type
_entity.pdbx_description
1 polymer ?
#
loop_
_entity_poly.entity_id
_entity_poly.type
_entity_poly.pdbx_seq_one_letter_code
_entity_poly.pdbx_strand_id
1 'polypeptide(L)'
;MADDETSDDSTAAPPPPPTGPGAPAQPVNIEDEVRTSFLDYSMSVIVQRALPDVRDGLKPVHRRILYAMHDEGLQPNRPYSKSAGVVGEVIKHYHPHGDAPIYEAMARMAQPWSLRYTLVDGQGNFGSIDGDPPAAYRYTEARLRALATELLRDIDRE
;
A
#
# COMPACT_ATOMS: atom_id res chain seq x y z
N MET A 1 33.47 70.38 9.69
CA MET A 1 34.20 69.64 8.63
C MET A 1 33.90 68.19 8.90
N ALA A 2 32.81 67.69 8.29
CA ALA A 2 32.87 66.90 7.05
C ALA A 2 33.25 65.45 7.45
N ASP A 3 32.43 64.42 7.28
CA ASP A 3 31.61 64.09 6.11
C ASP A 3 30.34 63.28 6.47
N ASP A 4 29.35 63.51 5.62
CA ASP A 4 28.13 62.76 5.36
C ASP A 4 28.50 61.60 4.40
N GLU A 5 28.22 60.34 4.75
CA GLU A 5 28.05 59.29 3.75
C GLU A 5 26.89 58.37 4.15
N THR A 6 25.93 58.35 3.24
CA THR A 6 24.63 57.70 3.22
C THR A 6 24.71 56.20 2.91
N SER A 7 23.79 55.46 3.54
CA SER A 7 22.92 54.41 2.98
C SER A 7 23.48 53.13 2.35
N ASP A 8 22.85 52.04 2.79
CA ASP A 8 22.49 50.83 2.04
C ASP A 8 23.61 49.84 1.68
N ASP A 9 23.77 48.83 2.54
CA ASP A 9 24.19 47.49 2.07
C ASP A 9 23.14 46.47 2.50
N SER A 10 22.12 46.34 1.66
CA SER A 10 21.18 45.23 1.71
C SER A 10 21.95 43.92 1.52
N THR A 11 22.18 43.17 2.60
CA THR A 11 22.64 41.78 2.53
C THR A 11 21.51 40.92 1.93
N ALA A 12 21.35 40.99 0.62
CA ALA A 12 20.50 40.09 -0.12
C ALA A 12 21.04 38.66 0.05
N ALA A 13 20.22 37.76 0.57
CA ALA A 13 20.53 36.33 0.62
C ALA A 13 20.88 35.83 -0.80
N PRO A 14 21.86 34.91 -0.93
CA PRO A 14 22.26 34.39 -2.24
C PRO A 14 21.05 33.76 -2.93
N PRO A 15 20.90 33.95 -4.25
CA PRO A 15 19.77 33.40 -4.99
C PRO A 15 19.74 31.87 -4.87
N PRO A 16 18.54 31.26 -4.81
CA PRO A 16 18.42 29.80 -4.76
C PRO A 16 19.07 29.19 -6.01
N PRO A 17 19.75 28.04 -5.86
CA PRO A 17 20.47 27.42 -6.96
C PRO A 17 19.50 27.00 -8.09
N PRO A 18 19.95 27.05 -9.35
CA PRO A 18 19.10 26.74 -10.50
C PRO A 18 18.68 25.27 -10.49
N THR A 19 17.40 25.00 -10.26
CA THR A 19 16.78 23.67 -10.42
C THR A 19 16.32 23.49 -11.85
N GLY A 20 17.26 23.17 -12.75
CA GLY A 20 16.97 22.88 -14.16
C GLY A 20 17.71 21.62 -14.64
N PRO A 21 17.20 20.92 -15.67
CA PRO A 21 17.88 19.76 -16.24
C PRO A 21 19.20 20.23 -16.87
N GLY A 22 20.33 19.80 -16.30
CA GLY A 22 21.69 20.22 -16.67
C GLY A 22 22.47 20.96 -15.58
N ALA A 23 21.85 21.26 -14.43
CA ALA A 23 22.58 21.77 -13.27
C ALA A 23 23.51 20.68 -12.70
N PRO A 24 24.75 21.02 -12.29
CA PRO A 24 25.64 20.06 -11.64
C PRO A 24 24.97 19.53 -10.37
N ALA A 25 24.95 18.21 -10.21
CA ALA A 25 24.44 17.57 -9.00
C ALA A 25 25.15 18.19 -7.79
N GLN A 26 24.39 18.76 -6.87
CA GLN A 26 24.98 19.32 -5.67
C GLN A 26 25.59 18.17 -4.85
N PRO A 27 26.83 18.33 -4.37
CA PRO A 27 27.43 17.32 -3.51
C PRO A 27 26.60 17.19 -2.24
N VAL A 28 26.12 15.98 -1.96
CA VAL A 28 25.33 15.66 -0.75
C VAL A 28 26.25 15.00 0.27
N ASN A 29 26.12 15.37 1.55
CA ASN A 29 26.84 14.69 2.63
C ASN A 29 26.26 13.28 2.81
N ILE A 30 27.13 12.27 2.77
CA ILE A 30 26.72 10.86 2.88
C ILE A 30 26.05 10.54 4.22
N GLU A 31 26.48 11.16 5.32
CA GLU A 31 25.91 10.92 6.65
C GLU A 31 24.47 11.43 6.72
N ASP A 32 24.23 12.62 6.16
CA ASP A 32 22.90 13.24 6.09
C ASP A 32 21.97 12.48 5.13
N GLU A 33 22.49 12.05 3.98
CA GLU A 33 21.74 11.27 2.99
C GLU A 33 21.33 9.91 3.55
N VAL A 34 22.26 9.17 4.16
CA VAL A 34 21.96 7.87 4.77
C VAL A 34 20.94 8.02 5.90
N ARG A 35 21.07 9.03 6.75
CA ARG A 35 20.08 9.29 7.81
C ARG A 35 18.70 9.58 7.23
N THR A 36 18.62 10.46 6.24
CA THR A 36 17.35 10.91 5.65
C THR A 36 16.67 9.75 4.90
N SER A 37 17.39 9.10 3.99
CA SER A 37 16.89 7.93 3.25
C SER A 37 16.45 6.80 4.17
N PHE A 38 17.19 6.54 5.25
CA PHE A 38 16.82 5.52 6.23
C PHE A 38 15.53 5.89 6.98
N LEU A 39 15.39 7.14 7.43
CA LEU A 39 14.21 7.61 8.15
C LEU A 39 12.96 7.62 7.24
N ASP A 40 13.09 8.09 6.00
CA ASP A 40 11.99 8.13 5.02
C ASP A 40 11.49 6.73 4.69
N TYR A 41 12.42 5.80 4.42
CA TYR A 41 12.06 4.41 4.17
C TYR A 41 11.42 3.78 5.41
N SER A 42 12.02 3.96 6.59
CA SER A 42 11.52 3.39 7.84
C SER A 42 10.10 3.88 8.16
N MET A 43 9.86 5.18 8.01
CA MET A 43 8.54 5.77 8.24
C MET A 43 7.52 5.24 7.22
N SER A 44 7.90 5.12 5.94
CA SER A 44 7.04 4.52 4.91
C SER A 44 6.64 3.08 5.26
N VAL A 45 7.57 2.28 5.79
CA VAL A 45 7.30 0.90 6.20
C VAL A 45 6.35 0.87 7.39
N ILE A 46 6.58 1.69 8.41
CA ILE A 46 5.75 1.74 9.62
C ILE A 46 4.31 2.09 9.26
N VAL A 47 4.11 3.17 8.50
CA VAL A 47 2.78 3.74 8.23
C VAL A 47 2.04 2.98 7.13
N GLN A 48 2.72 2.58 6.06
CA GLN A 48 2.06 2.12 4.82
C GLN A 48 2.22 0.63 4.54
N ARG A 49 2.90 -0.14 5.40
CA ARG A 49 3.17 -1.56 5.13
C ARG A 49 3.02 -2.46 6.35
N ALA A 50 3.71 -2.16 7.43
CA ALA A 50 3.94 -3.09 8.52
C ALA A 50 2.79 -3.12 9.53
N LEU A 51 2.32 -1.95 9.96
CA LEU A 51 1.32 -1.83 11.03
C LEU A 51 -0.11 -1.71 10.46
N PRO A 52 -1.10 -2.34 11.13
CA PRO A 52 -2.51 -2.13 10.81
C PRO A 52 -3.01 -0.77 11.33
N ASP A 53 -4.08 -0.25 10.73
CA ASP A 53 -4.80 0.90 11.26
C ASP A 53 -5.66 0.48 12.46
N VAL A 54 -5.75 1.32 13.49
CA VAL A 54 -6.49 1.03 14.73
C VAL A 54 -8.01 0.97 14.52
N ARG A 55 -8.53 1.64 13.50
CA ARG A 55 -9.98 1.77 13.26
C ARG A 55 -10.59 0.51 12.66
N ASP A 56 -9.85 -0.14 11.75
CA ASP A 56 -10.32 -1.32 11.03
C ASP A 56 -9.47 -2.58 11.29
N GLY A 57 -8.30 -2.44 11.91
CA GLY A 57 -7.36 -3.54 12.13
C GLY A 57 -6.68 -4.06 10.86
N LEU A 58 -6.80 -3.36 9.73
CA LEU A 58 -6.31 -3.80 8.43
C LEU A 58 -5.00 -3.11 8.04
N LYS A 59 -4.08 -3.91 7.48
CA LYS A 59 -2.93 -3.39 6.75
C LYS A 59 -3.37 -2.86 5.38
N PRO A 60 -2.61 -1.95 4.76
CA PRO A 60 -2.97 -1.37 3.46
C PRO A 60 -3.21 -2.41 2.36
N VAL A 61 -2.46 -3.51 2.32
CA VAL A 61 -2.68 -4.59 1.33
C VAL A 61 -4.04 -5.27 1.51
N HIS A 62 -4.45 -5.57 2.75
CA HIS A 62 -5.75 -6.20 3.03
C HIS A 62 -6.90 -5.29 2.61
N ARG A 63 -6.81 -3.99 2.95
CA ARG A 63 -7.83 -2.99 2.60
C ARG A 63 -8.01 -2.88 1.08
N ARG A 64 -6.90 -2.82 0.33
CA ARG A 64 -6.92 -2.74 -1.14
C ARG A 64 -7.53 -3.98 -1.78
N ILE A 65 -7.24 -5.18 -1.25
CA ILE A 65 -7.83 -6.44 -1.73
C ILE A 65 -9.34 -6.45 -1.50
N LEU A 66 -9.79 -6.18 -0.26
CA LEU A 66 -11.22 -6.21 0.07
C LEU A 66 -12.01 -5.16 -0.71
N TYR A 67 -11.44 -3.97 -0.89
CA TYR A 67 -12.04 -2.91 -1.69
C TYR A 67 -12.15 -3.29 -3.17
N ALA A 68 -11.08 -3.82 -3.79
CA ALA A 68 -11.12 -4.30 -5.17
C ALA A 68 -12.15 -5.42 -5.38
N MET A 69 -12.26 -6.34 -4.41
CA MET A 69 -13.29 -7.39 -4.46
C MET A 69 -14.72 -6.85 -4.34
N HIS A 70 -14.91 -5.75 -3.63
CA HIS A 70 -16.20 -5.06 -3.53
C HIS A 70 -16.56 -4.31 -4.80
N ASP A 71 -15.59 -3.58 -5.38
CA ASP A 71 -15.73 -2.85 -6.64
C ASP A 71 -16.07 -3.79 -7.82
N GLU A 72 -15.41 -4.96 -7.86
CA GLU A 72 -15.72 -6.05 -8.82
C GLU A 72 -17.04 -6.79 -8.51
N GLY A 73 -17.74 -6.43 -7.43
CA GLY A 73 -19.02 -7.02 -7.07
C GLY A 73 -18.96 -8.50 -6.63
N LEU A 74 -17.82 -8.95 -6.09
CA LEU A 74 -17.58 -10.33 -5.63
C LEU A 74 -18.28 -10.64 -4.29
N GLN A 75 -19.59 -10.42 -4.26
CA GLN A 75 -20.42 -10.56 -3.09
C GLN A 75 -20.59 -12.04 -2.68
N PRO A 76 -20.91 -12.34 -1.39
CA PRO A 76 -21.04 -13.72 -0.90
C PRO A 76 -22.11 -14.55 -1.61
N ASN A 77 -23.10 -13.90 -2.22
CA ASN A 77 -24.19 -14.55 -2.97
C ASN A 77 -23.88 -14.71 -4.47
N ARG A 78 -22.70 -14.27 -4.93
CA ARG A 78 -22.27 -14.40 -6.33
C ARG A 78 -21.36 -15.63 -6.51
N PRO A 79 -21.23 -16.13 -7.75
CA PRO A 79 -20.24 -17.16 -8.08
C PRO A 79 -18.83 -16.69 -7.73
N TYR A 80 -17.92 -17.63 -7.50
CA TYR A 80 -16.51 -17.30 -7.33
C TYR A 80 -15.92 -16.73 -8.62
N SER A 81 -14.96 -15.82 -8.48
CA SER A 81 -14.16 -15.30 -9.59
C SER A 81 -12.71 -15.77 -9.45
N LYS A 82 -11.99 -15.85 -10.57
CA LYS A 82 -10.58 -16.25 -10.55
C LYS A 82 -9.77 -15.30 -9.68
N SER A 83 -8.93 -15.85 -8.79
CA SER A 83 -8.02 -15.06 -7.95
C SER A 83 -7.11 -14.15 -8.80
N ALA A 84 -6.76 -14.59 -10.02
CA ALA A 84 -6.04 -13.79 -11.01
C ALA A 84 -6.72 -12.44 -11.33
N GLY A 85 -8.05 -12.42 -11.40
CA GLY A 85 -8.82 -11.21 -11.68
C GLY A 85 -8.70 -10.21 -10.52
N VAL A 86 -8.89 -10.68 -9.29
CA VAL A 86 -8.74 -9.84 -8.08
C VAL A 86 -7.32 -9.28 -7.96
N VAL A 87 -6.30 -10.13 -8.14
CA VAL A 87 -4.89 -9.69 -8.08
C VAL A 87 -4.60 -8.65 -9.15
N GLY A 88 -5.06 -8.89 -10.39
CA GLY A 88 -4.90 -7.94 -11.49
C GLY A 88 -5.55 -6.59 -11.22
N GLU A 89 -6.75 -6.59 -10.66
CA GLU A 89 -7.50 -5.38 -10.33
C GLU A 89 -6.83 -4.57 -9.23
N VAL A 90 -6.32 -5.23 -8.20
CA VAL A 90 -5.55 -4.58 -7.11
C VAL A 90 -4.28 -3.93 -7.66
N ILE A 91 -3.54 -4.60 -8.55
CA ILE A 91 -2.33 -4.04 -9.16
C ILE A 91 -2.66 -2.84 -10.05
N LYS A 92 -3.73 -2.98 -10.85
CA LYS A 92 -4.14 -1.99 -11.84
C LYS A 92 -4.51 -0.65 -11.20
N HIS A 93 -5.25 -0.65 -10.09
CA HIS A 93 -5.81 0.57 -9.52
C HIS A 93 -5.27 0.98 -8.14
N TYR A 94 -4.86 0.02 -7.31
CA TYR A 94 -4.73 0.28 -5.87
C TYR A 94 -3.33 0.00 -5.28
N HIS A 95 -2.52 -0.87 -5.90
CA HIS A 95 -1.28 -1.37 -5.31
C HIS A 95 -0.17 -1.52 -6.36
N PRO A 96 0.71 -0.52 -6.54
CA PRO A 96 1.76 -0.53 -7.58
C PRO A 96 3.00 -1.35 -7.13
N HIS A 97 2.78 -2.57 -6.65
CA HIS A 97 3.82 -3.51 -6.26
C HIS A 97 3.53 -4.89 -6.85
N GLY A 98 4.41 -5.86 -6.57
CA GLY A 98 4.32 -7.20 -7.14
C GLY A 98 2.99 -7.91 -6.84
N ASP A 99 2.67 -8.89 -7.68
CA ASP A 99 1.47 -9.73 -7.60
C ASP A 99 1.53 -10.72 -6.42
N ALA A 100 2.72 -11.27 -6.14
CA ALA A 100 2.89 -12.28 -5.10
C ALA A 100 2.44 -11.82 -3.70
N PRO A 101 2.85 -10.65 -3.16
CA PRO A 101 2.38 -10.17 -1.86
C PRO A 101 0.87 -9.99 -1.76
N ILE A 102 0.22 -9.60 -2.87
CA ILE A 102 -1.23 -9.41 -2.94
C ILE A 102 -1.91 -10.78 -2.85
N TYR A 103 -1.46 -11.74 -3.66
CA TYR A 103 -2.05 -13.08 -3.66
C TYR A 103 -1.84 -13.81 -2.34
N GLU A 104 -0.65 -13.73 -1.75
CA GLU A 104 -0.35 -14.35 -0.44
C GLU A 104 -1.21 -13.74 0.67
N ALA A 105 -1.39 -12.42 0.67
CA ALA A 105 -2.26 -11.74 1.63
C ALA A 105 -3.73 -12.19 1.46
N MET A 106 -4.22 -12.26 0.22
CA MET A 106 -5.57 -12.76 -0.07
C MET A 106 -5.74 -14.21 0.36
N ALA A 107 -4.75 -15.06 0.08
CA ALA A 107 -4.77 -16.46 0.45
C ALA A 107 -4.82 -16.64 1.97
N ARG A 108 -4.02 -15.89 2.73
CA ARG A 108 -4.09 -15.88 4.21
C ARG A 108 -5.45 -15.44 4.73
N MET A 109 -6.12 -14.50 4.06
CA MET A 109 -7.49 -14.08 4.43
C MET A 109 -8.56 -15.14 4.17
N ALA A 110 -8.27 -16.17 3.37
CA ALA A 110 -9.15 -17.30 3.08
C ALA A 110 -8.88 -18.54 3.96
N GLN A 111 -7.75 -18.60 4.66
CA GLN A 111 -7.32 -19.77 5.44
C GLN A 111 -7.95 -19.79 6.84
N PRO A 112 -8.75 -20.82 7.20
CA PRO A 112 -9.46 -20.87 8.49
C PRO A 112 -8.56 -21.11 9.71
N TRP A 113 -7.33 -21.62 9.51
CA TRP A 113 -6.33 -21.74 10.58
C TRP A 113 -5.49 -20.47 10.79
N SER A 114 -5.46 -19.57 9.80
CA SER A 114 -4.70 -18.32 9.87
C SER A 114 -5.48 -17.19 10.53
N LEU A 115 -6.81 -17.18 10.36
CA LEU A 115 -7.70 -16.16 10.93
C LEU A 115 -8.86 -16.77 11.69
N ARG A 116 -9.20 -16.17 12.84
CA ARG A 116 -10.40 -16.56 13.60
C ARG A 116 -11.69 -16.35 12.81
N TYR A 117 -11.73 -15.29 12.01
CA TYR A 117 -12.82 -14.98 11.09
C TYR A 117 -12.22 -14.65 9.72
N THR A 118 -12.44 -15.51 8.73
CA THR A 118 -11.95 -15.28 7.38
C THR A 118 -12.76 -14.18 6.69
N LEU A 119 -12.08 -13.37 5.89
CA LEU A 119 -12.69 -12.26 5.15
C LEU A 119 -12.88 -12.61 3.67
N VAL A 120 -12.16 -13.62 3.19
CA VAL A 120 -12.28 -14.16 1.84
C VAL A 120 -12.84 -15.58 1.92
N ASP A 121 -13.77 -15.88 1.03
CA ASP A 121 -14.25 -17.23 0.76
C ASP A 121 -13.52 -17.75 -0.49
N GLY A 122 -12.64 -18.73 -0.30
CA GLY A 122 -11.78 -19.28 -1.35
C GLY A 122 -12.22 -20.66 -1.80
N GLN A 123 -12.21 -20.90 -3.11
CA GLN A 123 -12.41 -22.21 -3.73
C GLN A 123 -11.11 -22.68 -4.42
N GLY A 124 -10.71 -23.92 -4.14
CA GLY A 124 -9.45 -24.51 -4.62
C GLY A 124 -8.43 -24.70 -3.50
N ASN A 125 -7.18 -24.97 -3.87
CA ASN A 125 -6.11 -25.18 -2.89
C ASN A 125 -5.50 -23.85 -2.43
N PHE A 126 -5.86 -23.41 -1.22
CA PHE A 126 -5.32 -22.22 -0.55
C PHE A 126 -4.22 -22.53 0.47
N GLY A 127 -3.60 -23.71 0.39
CA GLY A 127 -2.54 -24.17 1.29
C GLY A 127 -3.07 -25.08 2.40
N SER A 128 -2.18 -25.45 3.32
CA SER A 128 -2.49 -26.36 4.44
C SER A 128 -1.90 -25.85 5.76
N ILE A 129 -2.31 -26.48 6.88
CA ILE A 129 -1.70 -26.23 8.19
C ILE A 129 -0.26 -26.75 8.27
N ASP A 130 0.10 -27.71 7.41
CA ASP A 130 1.43 -28.33 7.35
C ASP A 130 2.46 -27.44 6.65
N GLY A 131 2.03 -26.26 6.18
CA GLY A 131 2.90 -25.25 5.57
C GLY A 131 2.92 -25.32 4.04
N ASP A 132 2.07 -26.12 3.41
CA ASP A 132 1.97 -26.13 1.96
C ASP A 132 1.47 -24.76 1.46
N PRO A 133 2.17 -24.14 0.50
CA PRO A 133 1.74 -22.87 -0.07
C PRO A 133 0.42 -23.02 -0.84
N PRO A 134 -0.35 -21.93 -1.02
CA PRO A 134 -1.49 -21.96 -1.92
C PRO A 134 -1.08 -22.32 -3.34
N ALA A 135 -1.96 -22.97 -4.08
CA ALA A 135 -1.77 -23.15 -5.51
C ALA A 135 -1.67 -21.78 -6.21
N ALA A 136 -1.11 -21.71 -7.42
CA ALA A 136 -1.02 -20.46 -8.16
C ALA A 136 -2.41 -19.81 -8.37
N TYR A 137 -2.48 -18.48 -8.34
CA TYR A 137 -3.74 -17.70 -8.44
C TYR A 137 -4.55 -17.91 -9.73
N ARG A 138 -3.96 -18.56 -10.74
CA ARG A 138 -4.66 -19.01 -11.95
C ARG A 138 -5.60 -20.20 -11.72
N TYR A 139 -5.42 -20.94 -10.63
CA TYR A 139 -6.20 -22.15 -10.29
C TYR A 139 -7.20 -21.93 -9.16
N THR A 140 -6.99 -20.93 -8.31
CA THR A 140 -7.88 -20.61 -7.20
C THR A 140 -8.92 -19.58 -7.60
N GLU A 141 -10.05 -19.63 -6.91
CA GLU A 141 -11.14 -18.67 -7.06
C GLU A 141 -11.51 -18.10 -5.70
N ALA A 142 -12.00 -16.87 -5.66
CA ALA A 142 -12.30 -16.15 -4.45
C ALA A 142 -13.54 -15.26 -4.61
N ARG A 143 -14.21 -15.02 -3.47
CA ARG A 143 -15.24 -13.99 -3.29
C ARG A 143 -15.23 -13.51 -1.84
N LEU A 144 -15.99 -12.47 -1.52
CA LEU A 144 -16.08 -11.95 -0.15
C LEU A 144 -16.84 -12.94 0.75
N ARG A 145 -16.39 -13.06 2.01
CA ARG A 145 -17.19 -13.63 3.09
C ARG A 145 -18.27 -12.63 3.50
N ALA A 146 -19.40 -13.13 4.00
CA ALA A 146 -20.47 -12.28 4.54
C ALA A 146 -20.03 -11.37 5.71
N LEU A 147 -18.98 -11.73 6.45
CA LEU A 147 -18.44 -10.83 7.47
C LEU A 147 -17.69 -9.64 6.84
N ALA A 148 -16.99 -9.86 5.72
CA ALA A 148 -16.23 -8.80 5.06
C ALA A 148 -17.15 -7.72 4.48
N THR A 149 -18.39 -8.06 4.12
CA THR A 149 -19.37 -7.06 3.67
C THR A 149 -19.80 -6.12 4.79
N GLU A 150 -19.76 -6.55 6.06
CA GLU A 150 -20.02 -5.64 7.19
C GLU A 150 -18.88 -4.63 7.41
N LEU A 151 -17.63 -5.00 7.08
CA LEU A 151 -16.49 -4.07 7.12
C LEU A 151 -16.57 -2.99 6.04
N LEU A 152 -17.21 -3.30 4.91
CA LEU A 152 -17.32 -2.44 3.73
C LEU A 152 -18.69 -1.76 3.64
N ARG A 153 -19.52 -1.97 4.66
CA ARG A 153 -20.90 -1.50 4.67
C ARG A 153 -20.93 0.02 4.60
N ASP A 154 -21.84 0.52 3.79
CA ASP A 154 -22.10 1.95 3.60
C ASP A 154 -20.88 2.76 3.11
N ILE A 155 -19.88 2.09 2.50
CA ILE A 155 -18.67 2.75 1.96
C ILE A 155 -18.98 3.75 0.83
N ASP A 156 -20.10 3.55 0.11
CA ASP A 156 -20.56 4.41 -0.99
C ASP A 156 -21.58 5.47 -0.54
N ARG A 157 -21.86 5.57 0.76
CA ARG A 157 -22.80 6.56 1.30
C ARG A 157 -22.04 7.78 1.81
N GLU A 158 -22.03 8.83 1.00
CA GLU A 158 -21.72 10.22 1.43
C GLU A 158 -22.97 10.92 1.98
#